data_AF-A0A7C3MZP5-F1
#
_entry.id   AF-A0A7C3MZP5-F1
#
_cell.length_a   1.000
_cell.length_b   1.000
_cell.length_c   1.000
_cell.angle_alpha   90.00
_cell.angle_beta   90.00
_cell.angle_gamma   90.00
#
_symmetry.space_group_name_H-M   'P 1'
#
loop_
_entity.id
_entity.type
_entity.pdbx_description
1 polymer ?
#
loop_
_entity_poly.entity_id
_entity_poly.type
_entity_poly.pdbx_seq_one_letter_code
_entity_poly.pdbx_strand_id
1 'polypeptide(L)' 'MAYQFQHPNSGTKVFFVGNYLPRNCGIATFTYDLSHAVEEEIGKGSYRVVAMNNTPDGYDYPEQVSFEIHQNR' A
#
# COMPACT_ATOMS: atom_id res chain seq x y z
N MET A 1 -33.45 10.74 -9.43
CA MET A 1 -32.98 11.04 -8.07
C MET A 1 -32.00 9.95 -7.68
N ALA A 2 -30.71 10.14 -7.97
CA ALA A 2 -29.68 9.19 -7.58
C ALA A 2 -29.38 9.41 -6.09
N TYR A 3 -29.50 8.35 -5.29
CA TYR A 3 -29.17 8.40 -3.88
C TYR A 3 -27.68 8.69 -3.72
N GLN A 4 -27.34 9.88 -3.24
CA GLN A 4 -26.01 10.19 -2.73
C GLN A 4 -25.89 9.46 -1.38
N PHE A 5 -25.12 8.38 -1.34
CA PHE A 5 -24.61 7.88 -0.07
C PHE A 5 -23.55 8.87 0.43
N GLN A 6 -23.98 9.80 1.28
CA GLN A 6 -23.05 10.50 2.18
C GLN A 6 -22.51 9.46 3.15
N HIS A 7 -21.33 8.91 2.87
CA HIS A 7 -20.61 8.11 3.84
C HIS A 7 -20.04 9.05 4.91
N PRO A 8 -20.35 8.86 6.21
CA PRO A 8 -19.55 9.47 7.26
C PRO A 8 -18.10 9.04 7.04
N ASN A 9 -17.16 9.91 7.37
CA ASN A 9 -15.75 9.87 7.00
C ASN A 9 -14.98 8.66 7.63
N SER A 10 -15.33 7.44 7.23
CA SER A 10 -14.67 6.18 7.57
C SER A 10 -14.82 5.19 6.40
N GLY A 11 -14.35 5.59 5.22
CA GLY A 11 -14.19 4.65 4.10
C GLY A 11 -13.29 3.47 4.50
N THR A 12 -13.47 2.32 3.85
CA THR A 12 -12.60 1.14 4.05
C THR A 12 -11.15 1.56 3.89
N LYS A 13 -10.34 1.35 4.93
CA LYS A 13 -8.90 1.61 4.89
C LYS A 13 -8.17 0.31 4.60
N VAL A 14 -7.46 0.25 3.48
CA VAL A 14 -6.68 -0.92 3.09
C VAL A 14 -5.21 -0.69 3.40
N PHE A 15 -4.59 -1.62 4.12
CA PHE A 15 -3.16 -1.63 4.36
C PHE A 15 -2.55 -2.92 3.81
N PHE A 16 -1.60 -2.78 2.90
CA PHE A 16 -0.79 -3.91 2.42
C PHE A 16 0.45 -4.02 3.28
N VAL A 17 0.67 -5.20 3.87
CA VAL A 17 1.87 -5.49 4.67
C VAL A 17 2.69 -6.53 3.93
N GLY A 18 3.92 -6.19 3.57
CA GLY A 18 4.78 -7.10 2.80
C GLY A 18 5.92 -6.41 2.09
N ASN A 19 6.53 -7.09 1.12
CA ASN A 19 7.56 -6.49 0.28
C ASN A 19 6.90 -5.56 -0.73
N TYR A 20 7.56 -4.45 -1.05
CA TYR A 20 7.06 -3.47 -2.00
C TYR A 20 8.20 -2.88 -2.82
N LEU A 21 7.89 -2.31 -3.99
CA LEU A 21 8.89 -1.59 -4.80
C LEU A 21 9.46 -0.42 -3.99
N PRO A 22 10.78 -0.13 -4.07
CA PRO A 22 11.71 -0.58 -5.11
C PRO A 22 12.49 -1.87 -4.77
N ARG A 23 12.13 -2.62 -3.72
CA ARG A 23 12.75 -3.93 -3.47
C ARG A 23 12.49 -4.86 -4.65
N ASN A 24 13.53 -5.17 -5.43
CA ASN A 24 13.39 -5.91 -6.68
C ASN A 24 13.28 -7.43 -6.44
N CYS A 25 12.06 -7.89 -6.16
CA CYS A 25 11.71 -9.30 -6.04
C CYS A 25 10.27 -9.54 -6.52
N GLY A 26 9.95 -10.76 -6.98
CA GLY A 26 8.63 -11.04 -7.58
C GLY A 26 7.43 -10.81 -6.63
N ILE A 27 7.63 -10.96 -5.33
CA ILE A 27 6.58 -10.69 -4.33
C ILE A 27 6.35 -9.18 -4.11
N ALA A 28 7.37 -8.34 -4.36
CA ALA A 28 7.23 -6.89 -4.30
C ALA A 28 6.45 -6.35 -5.51
N THR A 29 6.72 -6.88 -6.71
CA THR A 29 5.94 -6.54 -7.90
C THR A 29 4.49 -7.03 -7.76
N PHE A 30 4.27 -8.23 -7.23
CA PHE A 30 2.91 -8.71 -6.94
C PHE A 30 2.13 -7.78 -6.00
N THR A 31 2.76 -7.35 -4.90
CA THR A 31 2.11 -6.46 -3.93
C THR A 31 1.85 -5.08 -4.54
N TYR A 32 2.77 -4.57 -5.36
CA TYR A 32 2.58 -3.34 -6.12
C TYR A 32 1.35 -3.44 -7.04
N ASP A 33 1.30 -4.45 -7.91
CA ASP A 33 0.21 -4.63 -8.87
C ASP A 33 -1.13 -4.83 -8.16
N LEU A 34 -1.17 -5.65 -7.11
CA LEU A 34 -2.37 -5.89 -6.31
C LEU A 34 -2.88 -4.60 -5.65
N SER A 35 -1.98 -3.80 -5.08
CA SER A 35 -2.37 -2.54 -4.42
C SER A 35 -2.95 -1.51 -5.39
N HIS A 36 -2.40 -1.43 -6.59
CA HIS A 36 -2.92 -0.55 -7.64
C HIS A 36 -4.25 -1.04 -8.18
N ALA A 37 -4.41 -2.35 -8.41
CA ALA A 37 -5.70 -2.92 -8.82
C ALA A 37 -6.80 -2.66 -7.78
N VAL A 38 -6.48 -2.73 -6.48
CA VAL A 38 -7.43 -2.36 -5.42
C VAL A 38 -7.77 -0.87 -5.48
N GLU A 39 -6.79 0.01 -5.67
CA GLU A 39 -7.02 1.45 -5.82
C GLU A 39 -7.96 1.80 -6.99
N GLU A 40 -7.80 1.10 -8.12
CA GLU A 40 -8.67 1.25 -9.29
C GLU A 40 -10.14 0.90 -8.98
N GLU A 41 -10.38 -0.10 -8.13
CA GLU A 41 -11.72 -0.57 -7.78
C GLU A 41 -12.39 0.26 -6.67
N ILE A 42 -11.64 0.65 -5.63
CA ILE A 42 -12.23 1.31 -4.43
C ILE A 42 -11.90 2.81 -4.33
N GLY A 43 -11.12 3.34 -5.26
CA GLY A 43 -10.83 4.77 -5.41
C GLY A 43 -9.40 5.17 -5.08
N LYS A 44 -8.95 6.29 -5.65
CA LYS A 44 -7.61 6.85 -5.46
C LYS A 44 -7.30 7.15 -3.99
N GLY A 45 -6.09 6.81 -3.56
CA GLY A 45 -5.59 7.04 -2.20
C GLY A 45 -6.21 6.14 -1.13
N SER A 46 -6.94 5.10 -1.53
CA SER A 46 -7.67 4.19 -0.65
C SER A 46 -6.80 3.18 0.11
N TYR A 47 -5.55 3.01 -0.32
CA TYR A 47 -4.60 2.11 0.33
C TYR A 47 -3.37 2.83 0.88
N ARG A 48 -2.70 2.14 1.79
CA ARG A 48 -1.33 2.42 2.24
C ARG A 48 -0.53 1.12 2.30
N VAL A 49 0.78 1.24 2.35
CA VAL A 49 1.71 0.12 2.43
C VAL A 49 2.53 0.22 3.71
N VAL A 50 2.74 -0.92 4.32
CA VAL A 50 3.70 -1.18 5.40
C VAL A 50 4.77 -2.09 4.81
N ALA A 51 5.91 -1.53 4.45
CA ALA A 51 6.93 -2.21 3.66
C ALA A 51 7.92 -2.98 4.53
N MET A 52 8.26 -4.20 4.13
CA MET A 52 9.31 -5.02 4.76
C MET A 52 10.68 -4.72 4.15
N ASN A 53 11.55 -4.09 4.95
CA ASN A 53 12.91 -3.72 4.59
C ASN A 53 13.93 -4.76 5.00
N ASN A 54 14.79 -5.18 4.07
CA ASN A 54 15.89 -6.11 4.35
C ASN A 54 17.27 -5.43 4.33
N THR A 55 17.31 -4.11 4.13
CA THR A 55 18.53 -3.29 4.14
C THR A 55 18.53 -2.38 5.37
N PRO A 56 19.71 -2.05 5.94
CA PRO A 56 19.80 -1.09 7.03
C PRO A 56 19.31 0.32 6.65
N ASP A 57 19.63 0.74 5.42
CA ASP A 57 19.32 2.07 4.91
C ASP A 57 17.90 2.18 4.31
N GLY A 58 17.16 1.07 4.26
CA GLY A 58 15.85 1.01 3.63
C GLY A 58 15.92 1.15 2.11
N TYR A 59 14.86 1.70 1.54
CA TYR A 59 14.68 1.95 0.12
C TYR A 59 14.01 3.31 -0.11
N ASP A 60 14.17 3.89 -1.30
CA ASP A 60 13.44 5.09 -1.72
C ASP A 60 11.98 4.74 -2.06
N TYR A 61 11.18 4.50 -1.03
CA TYR A 61 9.78 4.15 -1.18
C TYR A 61 8.92 5.33 -1.65
N PRO A 62 7.85 5.06 -2.43
CA PRO A 62 6.92 6.09 -2.84
C PRO A 62 5.93 6.43 -1.70
N GLU A 63 5.17 7.51 -1.85
CA GLU A 63 4.32 8.08 -0.78
C GLU A 63 3.22 7.13 -0.25
N GLN A 64 2.89 6.08 -1.00
CA GLN A 64 1.95 5.05 -0.58
C GLN A 64 2.49 4.24 0.60
N VAL A 65 3.82 4.15 0.76
CA VAL A 65 4.47 3.51 1.91
C VAL A 65 4.44 4.46 3.09
N SER A 66 3.63 4.11 4.08
CA SER A 66 3.44 4.91 5.29
C SER A 66 4.29 4.45 6.48
N PHE A 67 4.85 3.26 6.40
CA PHE A 67 5.69 2.68 7.45
C PHE A 67 6.62 1.61 6.89
N GLU A 68 7.77 1.46 7.54
CA GLU A 68 8.80 0.49 7.17
C GLU A 68 9.10 -0.42 8.37
N ILE A 69 9.07 -1.73 8.17
CA ILE A 69 9.49 -2.74 9.14
C ILE A 69 10.86 -3.25 8.73
N HIS A 70 11.89 -2.97 9.53
CA HIS A 70 13.21 -3.58 9.34
C HIS A 70 13.14 -5.07 9.70
N GLN A 71 13.33 -5.92 8.70
CA GLN A 71 13.44 -7.35 8.88
C GLN A 71 14.65 -7.66 9.77
N ASN A 72 14.46 -8.53 10.76
CA ASN A 72 15.50 -9.00 11.69
C ASN A 72 16.02 -7.97 12.71
N ARG A 73 15.23 -6.94 13.04
CA ARG A 73 15.48 -6.05 14.17
C ARG A 73 14.41 -6.18 15.25
#